data_AF-A0A4U5JBM9-F1
#
_entry.id   AF-A0A4U5JBM9-F1
#
_cell.length_a   1.000
_cell.length_b   1.000
_cell.length_c   1.000
_cell.angle_alpha   90.00
_cell.angle_beta   90.00
_cell.angle_gamma   90.00
#
_symmetry.space_group_name_H-M   'P 1'
#
loop_
_entity.id
_entity.type
_entity.pdbx_description
1 polymer ?
#
loop_
_entity_poly.entity_id
_entity_poly.type
_entity_poly.pdbx_seq_one_letter_code
_entity_poly.pdbx_strand_id
1 'polypeptide(L)'
;MASRAELRDGPRDADADRPERDDPLAFTDRSDGTRTREQIFEILSNERRRLVLRYLRAHADSGTIDFRALVDQVAAWENDTSPDRLDSGDRKCVYTALRQTHLPKLDRLGVVKFDSQRGSIELSGEVDDVLRYMTFAPERERFWSRLYLLLAGLCVAATLLFWIGVGPFGSVPGSAVALGIAAAFGLASLAHLYLPNGIDASGHESNWR
;
A
#
# COMPACT_ATOMS: atom_id res chain seq x y z
N MET A 1 67.75 0.17 -34.59
CA MET A 1 67.50 -0.29 -35.97
C MET A 1 67.66 -1.81 -36.02
N ALA A 2 66.79 -2.48 -36.78
CA ALA A 2 66.59 -3.95 -36.98
C ALA A 2 65.86 -4.66 -35.81
N SER A 3 64.58 -5.03 -35.88
CA SER A 3 63.79 -5.87 -36.83
C SER A 3 63.99 -7.37 -36.62
N ARG A 4 62.98 -8.06 -36.05
CA ARG A 4 62.53 -9.38 -36.50
C ARG A 4 61.14 -9.73 -35.95
N ALA A 5 60.26 -10.08 -36.89
CA ALA A 5 58.94 -10.67 -36.67
C ALA A 5 59.04 -12.08 -36.10
N GLU A 6 58.09 -12.47 -35.25
CA GLU A 6 57.56 -13.83 -35.18
C GLU A 6 56.04 -13.82 -34.92
N LEU A 7 55.33 -14.39 -35.89
CA LEU A 7 53.98 -14.92 -35.76
C LEU A 7 53.98 -16.09 -34.75
N ARG A 8 53.00 -16.14 -33.84
CA ARG A 8 52.39 -17.43 -33.44
C ARG A 8 50.93 -17.31 -33.00
N ASP A 9 50.11 -17.93 -33.83
CA ASP A 9 48.79 -18.54 -33.72
C ASP A 9 48.24 -19.00 -32.34
N GLY A 10 46.98 -18.62 -32.03
CA GLY A 10 45.91 -19.31 -31.27
C GLY A 10 46.08 -19.70 -29.77
N PRO A 11 45.00 -19.90 -28.97
CA PRO A 11 43.55 -20.03 -29.29
C PRO A 11 42.66 -18.92 -28.62
N ARG A 12 41.59 -18.42 -29.25
CA ARG A 12 40.18 -18.88 -29.22
C ARG A 12 39.66 -19.38 -27.84
N ASP A 13 38.64 -18.64 -27.38
CA ASP A 13 37.51 -19.09 -26.55
C ASP A 13 37.79 -19.36 -25.06
N ALA A 14 37.59 -18.35 -24.20
CA ALA A 14 37.15 -18.52 -22.80
C ALA A 14 36.96 -17.15 -22.09
N ASP A 15 35.90 -16.42 -22.42
CA ASP A 15 35.29 -15.48 -21.45
C ASP A 15 33.76 -15.64 -21.48
N ALA A 16 33.35 -16.91 -21.46
CA ALA A 16 31.97 -17.35 -21.34
C ALA A 16 31.87 -18.25 -20.12
N ASP A 17 32.04 -17.68 -18.92
CA ASP A 17 31.42 -18.22 -17.71
C ASP A 17 31.44 -17.18 -16.58
N ARG A 18 30.63 -16.12 -16.73
CA ARG A 18 30.21 -15.36 -15.56
C ARG A 18 28.89 -15.97 -15.13
N PRO A 19 28.81 -16.69 -14.00
CA PRO A 19 27.53 -17.20 -13.55
C PRO A 19 26.58 -16.03 -13.41
N GLU A 20 25.46 -16.11 -14.13
CA GLU A 20 24.28 -15.29 -13.92
C GLU A 20 24.06 -15.22 -12.42
N ARG A 21 24.01 -13.99 -11.88
CA ARG A 21 23.54 -13.81 -10.52
C ARG A 21 22.07 -14.17 -10.56
N ASP A 22 21.76 -15.35 -10.06
CA ASP A 22 20.42 -15.71 -9.60
C ASP A 22 20.00 -14.65 -8.57
N ASP A 23 19.27 -13.64 -9.04
CA ASP A 23 18.61 -12.66 -8.18
C ASP A 23 17.49 -13.43 -7.44
N PRO A 24 17.57 -13.65 -6.12
CA PRO A 24 16.60 -14.47 -5.38
C PRO A 24 15.19 -13.85 -5.34
N LEU A 25 14.99 -12.71 -5.99
CA LEU A 25 13.71 -12.00 -6.09
C LEU A 25 13.07 -12.11 -7.48
N ALA A 26 13.56 -12.99 -8.37
CA ALA A 26 12.84 -13.40 -9.57
C ALA A 26 11.64 -14.29 -9.18
N PHE A 27 10.67 -13.71 -8.47
CA PHE A 27 9.40 -14.31 -8.13
C PHE A 27 8.54 -14.35 -9.40
N THR A 28 8.76 -15.37 -10.22
CA THR A 28 7.87 -15.73 -11.33
C THR A 28 6.75 -16.61 -10.81
N ASP A 29 5.93 -16.08 -9.91
CA ASP A 29 4.61 -16.67 -9.66
C ASP A 29 3.64 -16.06 -10.68
N ARG A 30 3.66 -16.65 -11.88
CA ARG A 30 2.56 -16.50 -12.83
C ARG A 30 1.57 -17.63 -12.53
N SER A 31 0.82 -17.50 -11.45
CA SER A 31 -0.37 -18.29 -11.18
C SER A 31 -1.62 -17.50 -11.59
N ASP A 32 -2.30 -18.03 -12.61
CA ASP A 32 -3.70 -17.83 -12.99
C ASP A 32 -4.41 -16.55 -12.51
N GLY A 33 -4.26 -15.46 -13.29
CA GLY A 33 -5.26 -14.40 -13.46
C GLY A 33 -5.70 -13.57 -12.23
N THR A 34 -5.25 -13.91 -11.03
CA THR A 34 -5.59 -13.25 -9.76
C THR A 34 -4.29 -12.91 -9.06
N ARG A 35 -4.00 -11.63 -8.87
CA ARG A 35 -2.80 -11.22 -8.11
C ARG A 35 -2.87 -11.75 -6.69
N THR A 36 -1.74 -12.22 -6.16
CA THR A 36 -1.67 -12.67 -4.77
C THR A 36 -1.93 -11.50 -3.81
N ARG A 37 -2.46 -11.78 -2.62
CA ARG A 37 -2.76 -10.74 -1.62
C ARG A 37 -1.50 -10.00 -1.20
N GLU A 38 -0.38 -10.70 -1.16
CA GLU A 38 0.95 -10.19 -0.83
C GLU A 38 1.39 -9.16 -1.87
N GLN A 39 1.22 -9.42 -3.16
CA GLN A 39 1.52 -8.47 -4.24
C GLN A 39 0.62 -7.23 -4.17
N ILE A 40 -0.66 -7.40 -3.88
CA ILE A 40 -1.60 -6.27 -3.71
C ILE A 40 -1.17 -5.40 -2.52
N PHE A 41 -0.86 -6.01 -1.38
CA PHE A 41 -0.33 -5.30 -0.22
C PHE A 41 1.00 -4.62 -0.51
N GLU A 42 1.88 -5.29 -1.24
CA GLU A 42 3.13 -4.71 -1.67
C GLU A 42 2.88 -3.46 -2.51
N ILE A 43 1.96 -3.49 -3.47
CA ILE A 43 1.59 -2.31 -4.26
C ILE A 43 1.03 -1.20 -3.38
N LEU A 44 0.06 -1.51 -2.51
CA LEU A 44 -0.70 -0.52 -1.75
C LEU A 44 0.03 0.00 -0.50
N SER A 45 1.08 -0.67 -0.03
CA SER A 45 1.87 -0.26 1.14
C SER A 45 2.56 1.10 0.98
N ASN A 46 2.78 1.55 -0.25
CA ASN A 46 3.46 2.80 -0.52
C ASN A 46 2.48 3.87 -1.02
N GLU A 47 2.48 5.00 -0.33
CA GLU A 47 1.61 6.14 -0.61
C GLU A 47 1.67 6.63 -2.05
N ARG A 48 2.87 6.81 -2.61
CA ARG A 48 3.05 7.23 -4.01
C ARG A 48 2.36 6.28 -4.99
N ARG A 49 2.48 4.96 -4.78
CA ARG A 49 1.78 3.97 -5.62
C ARG A 49 0.26 4.10 -5.50
N ARG A 50 -0.28 4.33 -4.30
CA ARG A 50 -1.73 4.57 -4.13
C ARG A 50 -2.18 5.84 -4.85
N LEU A 51 -1.42 6.93 -4.75
CA LEU A 51 -1.73 8.19 -5.41
C LEU A 51 -1.72 8.04 -6.94
N VAL A 52 -0.72 7.34 -7.49
CA VAL A 52 -0.68 7.02 -8.92
C VAL A 52 -1.93 6.25 -9.35
N LEU A 53 -2.26 5.15 -8.67
CA LEU A 53 -3.43 4.35 -9.03
C LEU A 53 -4.74 5.12 -8.88
N ARG A 54 -4.84 6.02 -7.90
CA ARG A 54 -5.97 6.94 -7.75
C ARG A 54 -6.10 7.86 -8.96
N TYR A 55 -4.99 8.44 -9.43
CA TYR A 55 -4.99 9.31 -10.61
C TYR A 55 -5.38 8.55 -11.87
N LEU A 56 -4.75 7.39 -12.11
CA LEU A 56 -5.01 6.59 -13.31
C LEU A 56 -6.45 6.07 -13.34
N ARG A 57 -7.01 5.65 -12.19
CA ARG A 57 -8.42 5.26 -12.09
C ARG A 57 -9.37 6.40 -12.45
N ALA A 58 -9.08 7.62 -11.99
CA ALA A 58 -9.92 8.78 -12.29
C ALA A 58 -9.90 9.18 -13.77
N HIS A 59 -8.90 8.70 -14.53
CA HIS A 59 -8.71 8.99 -15.96
C HIS A 59 -8.75 7.73 -16.82
N ALA A 60 -9.36 6.64 -16.33
CA ALA A 60 -9.39 5.36 -17.04
C ALA A 60 -10.08 5.47 -18.42
N ASP A 61 -11.09 6.33 -18.53
CA ASP A 61 -11.83 6.56 -19.78
C ASP A 61 -11.02 7.34 -20.83
N SER A 62 -9.95 8.02 -20.41
CA SER A 62 -9.08 8.83 -21.28
C SER A 62 -8.04 8.00 -22.02
N GLY A 63 -7.91 6.71 -21.70
CA GLY A 63 -6.90 5.82 -22.28
C GLY A 63 -5.49 6.15 -21.81
N THR A 64 -4.66 6.67 -22.72
CA THR A 64 -3.25 6.97 -22.46
C THR A 64 -3.09 8.26 -21.67
N ILE A 65 -2.38 8.19 -20.54
CA ILE A 65 -2.14 9.31 -19.62
C ILE A 65 -0.70 9.81 -19.78
N ASP A 66 -0.53 11.13 -19.82
CA ASP A 66 0.79 11.76 -19.85
C ASP A 66 1.50 11.66 -18.49
N PHE A 67 2.76 11.26 -18.53
CA PHE A 67 3.60 11.11 -17.35
C PHE A 67 3.80 12.43 -16.61
N ARG A 68 3.94 13.56 -17.32
CA ARG A 68 4.15 14.85 -16.64
C ARG A 68 2.91 15.29 -15.88
N ALA A 69 1.73 15.15 -16.49
CA ALA A 69 0.45 15.40 -15.80
C ALA A 69 0.29 14.55 -14.53
N LEU A 70 0.66 13.25 -14.59
CA LEU A 70 0.67 12.40 -13.41
C LEU A 70 1.64 12.90 -12.33
N VAL A 71 2.86 13.27 -12.72
CA VAL A 71 3.88 13.81 -11.78
C VAL A 71 3.37 15.06 -11.08
N ASP A 72 2.83 16.00 -11.85
CA ASP A 72 2.33 17.26 -11.31
C ASP A 72 1.19 17.03 -10.33
N GLN A 73 0.24 16.13 -10.67
CA GLN A 73 -0.89 15.85 -9.79
C GLN A 73 -0.48 15.09 -8.52
N VAL A 74 0.42 14.11 -8.64
CA VAL A 74 0.92 13.36 -7.47
C VAL A 74 1.70 14.29 -6.55
N ALA A 75 2.58 15.14 -7.09
CA ALA A 75 3.33 16.10 -6.30
C ALA A 75 2.43 17.14 -5.63
N ALA A 76 1.37 17.58 -6.31
CA ALA A 76 0.36 18.47 -5.74
C ALA A 76 -0.35 17.81 -4.54
N TRP A 77 -0.74 16.53 -4.66
CA TRP A 77 -1.35 15.78 -3.56
C TRP A 77 -0.38 15.51 -2.40
N GLU A 78 0.91 15.26 -2.65
CA GLU A 78 1.88 15.03 -1.58
C GLU A 78 2.17 16.28 -0.74
N ASN A 79 2.07 17.45 -1.36
CA ASN A 79 2.39 18.74 -0.72
C ASN A 79 1.14 19.55 -0.36
N ASP A 80 -0.04 18.92 -0.39
CA ASP A 80 -1.35 19.55 -0.12
C ASP A 80 -1.52 20.90 -0.83
N THR A 81 -1.10 20.96 -2.10
CA THR A 81 -1.08 22.18 -2.91
C THR A 81 -1.73 21.96 -4.28
N SER A 82 -1.85 23.03 -5.06
CA SER A 82 -2.27 22.96 -6.46
C SER A 82 -1.07 22.80 -7.39
N PRO A 83 -1.21 22.15 -8.56
CA PRO A 83 -0.13 22.02 -9.55
C PRO A 83 0.55 23.36 -9.92
N ASP A 84 -0.22 24.45 -9.94
CA ASP A 84 0.26 25.81 -10.27
C ASP A 84 1.14 26.45 -9.18
N ARG A 85 1.04 25.96 -7.94
CA ARG A 85 1.80 26.45 -6.78
C ARG A 85 2.94 25.49 -6.39
N LEU A 86 3.21 24.49 -7.22
CA LEU A 86 4.16 23.44 -6.92
C LEU A 86 5.60 23.93 -7.15
N ASP A 87 6.46 23.74 -6.15
CA ASP A 87 7.88 24.03 -6.29
C ASP A 87 8.56 23.08 -7.30
N SER A 88 9.58 23.61 -7.98
CA SER A 88 10.36 22.86 -8.95
C SER A 88 11.10 21.66 -8.36
N GLY A 89 11.55 21.77 -7.10
CA GLY A 89 12.23 20.70 -6.37
C GLY A 89 11.29 19.53 -6.07
N ASP A 90 10.09 19.82 -5.56
CA ASP A 90 9.09 18.80 -5.25
C ASP A 90 8.66 18.05 -6.50
N ARG A 91 8.39 18.78 -7.59
CA ARG A 91 8.09 18.20 -8.91
C ARG A 91 9.20 17.25 -9.36
N LYS A 92 10.45 17.67 -9.25
CA LYS A 92 11.62 16.87 -9.67
C LYS A 92 11.82 15.62 -8.81
N CYS A 93 11.57 15.72 -7.51
CA CYS A 93 11.63 14.60 -6.58
C CYS A 93 10.63 13.52 -6.97
N VAL A 94 9.35 13.91 -7.15
CA VAL A 94 8.27 13.00 -7.56
C VAL A 94 8.53 12.42 -8.95
N TYR A 95 8.95 13.25 -9.90
CA TYR A 95 9.33 12.80 -11.25
C TYR A 95 10.34 11.66 -11.19
N THR A 96 11.42 11.86 -10.45
CA THR A 96 12.52 10.89 -10.36
C THR A 96 12.05 9.59 -9.70
N ALA A 97 11.34 9.71 -8.58
CA ALA A 97 10.82 8.55 -7.85
C ALA A 97 9.82 7.73 -8.68
N LEU A 98 8.88 8.40 -9.37
CA LEU A 98 7.92 7.72 -10.23
C LEU A 98 8.60 7.01 -11.38
N ARG A 99 9.56 7.67 -12.04
CA ARG A 99 10.25 7.12 -13.21
C ARG A 99 11.16 5.95 -12.88
N GLN A 100 11.88 6.00 -11.76
CA GLN A 100 12.90 5.02 -11.43
C GLN A 100 12.38 3.85 -10.61
N THR A 101 11.41 4.09 -9.72
CA THR A 101 11.02 3.11 -8.70
C THR A 101 9.56 2.69 -8.84
N HIS A 102 8.63 3.63 -8.87
CA HIS A 102 7.21 3.29 -8.72
C HIS A 102 6.59 2.75 -10.00
N LEU A 103 6.71 3.46 -11.13
CA LEU A 103 6.12 3.01 -12.39
C LEU A 103 6.76 1.73 -12.92
N PRO A 104 8.10 1.56 -12.92
CA PRO A 104 8.71 0.29 -13.34
C PRO A 104 8.25 -0.91 -12.50
N LYS A 105 7.97 -0.70 -11.21
CA LYS A 105 7.46 -1.77 -10.34
C LYS A 105 5.99 -2.09 -10.62
N LEU A 106 5.15 -1.07 -10.80
CA LEU A 106 3.75 -1.26 -11.17
C LEU A 106 3.61 -1.94 -12.55
N ASP A 107 4.51 -1.62 -13.47
CA ASP A 107 4.60 -2.23 -14.81
C ASP A 107 5.01 -3.71 -14.74
N ARG A 108 6.06 -4.04 -13.96
CA ARG A 108 6.44 -5.44 -13.70
C ARG A 108 5.33 -6.27 -13.05
N LEU A 109 4.53 -5.66 -12.20
CA LEU A 109 3.38 -6.32 -11.55
C LEU A 109 2.12 -6.31 -12.45
N GLY A 110 2.23 -5.83 -13.69
CA GLY A 110 1.16 -5.83 -14.69
C GLY A 110 0.00 -4.88 -14.39
N VAL A 111 0.17 -3.95 -13.45
CA VAL A 111 -0.90 -3.05 -12.98
C VAL A 111 -1.08 -1.87 -13.95
N VAL A 112 0.02 -1.41 -14.53
CA VAL A 112 0.07 -0.33 -15.52
C VAL A 112 0.96 -0.78 -16.67
N LYS A 113 0.85 -0.10 -17.82
CA LYS A 113 1.84 -0.16 -18.89
C LYS A 113 2.55 1.19 -18.93
N PHE A 114 3.85 1.20 -18.63
CA PHE A 114 4.63 2.44 -18.63
C PHE A 114 5.66 2.46 -19.77
N ASP A 115 5.48 3.38 -20.70
CA ASP A 115 6.50 3.68 -21.72
C ASP A 115 7.39 4.83 -21.25
N SER A 116 8.61 4.49 -20.80
CA SER A 116 9.58 5.45 -20.31
C SER A 116 10.21 6.35 -21.39
N GLN A 117 10.10 5.96 -22.67
CA GLN A 117 10.60 6.70 -23.83
C GLN A 117 9.57 7.73 -24.28
N ARG A 118 8.30 7.31 -24.38
CA ARG A 118 7.19 8.17 -24.79
C ARG A 118 6.60 9.00 -23.65
N GLY A 119 6.84 8.60 -22.39
CA GLY A 119 6.24 9.25 -21.23
C GLY A 119 4.74 8.99 -21.13
N SER A 120 4.28 7.85 -21.65
CA SER A 120 2.87 7.48 -21.67
C SER A 120 2.59 6.34 -20.69
N ILE A 121 1.45 6.42 -20.01
CA ILE A 121 1.03 5.47 -18.99
C ILE A 121 -0.38 5.03 -19.28
N GLU A 122 -0.60 3.72 -19.26
CA GLU A 122 -1.92 3.14 -19.45
C GLU A 122 -2.25 2.21 -18.29
N LEU A 123 -3.52 2.17 -17.91
CA LEU A 123 -3.99 1.21 -16.94
C LEU A 123 -4.10 -0.16 -17.60
N SER A 124 -3.57 -1.19 -16.95
CA SER A 124 -3.66 -2.55 -17.48
C SER A 124 -5.05 -3.13 -17.19
N GLY A 125 -5.55 -4.02 -18.07
CA GLY A 125 -6.85 -4.69 -17.86
C GLY A 125 -6.90 -5.57 -16.61
N GLU A 126 -5.75 -5.95 -16.05
CA GLU A 126 -5.68 -6.74 -14.83
C GLU A 126 -5.76 -5.86 -13.55
N VAL A 127 -5.76 -4.53 -13.66
CA VAL A 127 -5.73 -3.60 -12.50
C VAL A 127 -6.93 -3.77 -11.55
N ASP A 128 -8.02 -4.37 -12.01
CA ASP A 128 -9.32 -4.41 -11.33
C ASP A 128 -9.24 -5.02 -9.93
N ASP A 129 -8.39 -6.04 -9.73
CA ASP A 129 -8.17 -6.63 -8.41
C ASP A 129 -7.56 -5.62 -7.43
N VAL A 130 -6.56 -4.85 -7.87
CA VAL A 130 -5.90 -3.83 -7.04
C VAL A 130 -6.85 -2.69 -6.73
N LEU A 131 -7.61 -2.23 -7.73
CA LEU A 131 -8.58 -1.15 -7.56
C LEU A 131 -9.74 -1.53 -6.64
N ARG A 132 -10.15 -2.81 -6.66
CA ARG A 132 -11.13 -3.35 -5.71
C ARG A 132 -10.64 -3.15 -4.28
N TYR A 133 -9.41 -3.57 -3.96
CA TYR A 133 -8.82 -3.36 -2.63
C TYR A 133 -8.69 -1.88 -2.24
N MET A 134 -8.38 -0.98 -3.17
CA MET A 134 -8.35 0.47 -2.90
C MET A 134 -9.72 1.05 -2.53
N THR A 135 -10.80 0.51 -3.08
CA THR A 135 -12.17 0.99 -2.79
C THR A 135 -12.61 0.63 -1.36
N PHE A 136 -12.00 -0.37 -0.74
CA PHE A 136 -12.34 -0.83 0.62
C PHE A 136 -11.64 -0.08 1.77
N ALA A 137 -10.82 0.95 1.49
CA ALA A 137 -10.00 1.59 2.51
C ALA A 137 -10.32 3.07 2.87
N PRO A 138 -11.59 3.50 3.10
CA PRO A 138 -11.79 4.75 3.84
C PRO A 138 -12.71 4.68 5.06
N GLU A 139 -13.42 3.58 5.31
CA GLU A 139 -14.46 3.54 6.36
C GLU A 139 -14.05 2.77 7.62
N ARG A 140 -13.20 1.74 7.49
CA ARG A 140 -12.93 0.82 8.61
C ARG A 140 -12.05 1.43 9.70
N GLU A 141 -10.97 2.15 9.35
CA GLU A 141 -10.15 2.86 10.35
C GLU A 141 -10.94 3.98 11.06
N ARG A 142 -11.77 4.72 10.31
CA ARG A 142 -12.65 5.76 10.87
C ARG A 142 -13.80 5.20 11.72
N PHE A 143 -14.22 3.96 11.50
CA PHE A 143 -15.26 3.29 12.29
C PHE A 143 -14.73 2.95 13.68
N TRP A 144 -13.54 2.35 13.76
CA TRP A 144 -12.92 2.00 15.04
C TRP A 144 -12.62 3.24 15.87
N SER A 145 -12.01 4.28 15.28
CA SER A 145 -11.75 5.52 16.01
C SER A 145 -13.03 6.19 16.53
N ARG A 146 -14.13 6.19 15.76
CA ARG A 146 -15.43 6.72 16.21
C ARG A 146 -16.04 5.88 17.32
N LEU A 147 -15.97 4.56 17.22
CA LEU A 147 -16.48 3.66 18.26
C LEU A 147 -15.70 3.83 19.57
N TYR A 148 -14.37 3.93 19.51
CA TYR A 148 -13.53 4.21 20.68
C TYR A 148 -13.80 5.58 21.28
N LEU A 149 -14.02 6.62 20.46
CA LEU A 149 -14.38 7.95 20.94
C LEU A 149 -15.76 7.98 21.62
N LEU A 150 -16.76 7.29 21.07
CA LEU A 150 -18.08 7.18 21.68
C LEU A 150 -18.02 6.41 23.00
N LEU A 151 -17.24 5.33 23.05
CA LEU A 151 -17.04 4.55 24.26
C LEU A 151 -16.29 5.37 25.34
N ALA A 152 -15.22 6.07 24.96
CA ALA A 152 -14.48 6.95 25.86
C ALA A 152 -15.38 8.08 26.40
N GLY A 153 -16.18 8.70 25.53
CA GLY A 153 -17.18 9.71 25.92
C GLY A 153 -18.22 9.16 26.89
N LEU A 154 -18.72 7.95 26.68
CA LEU A 154 -19.67 7.29 27.57
C LEU A 154 -19.05 7.02 28.96
N CYS A 155 -17.80 6.54 29.00
CA CYS A 155 -17.07 6.32 30.25
C CYS A 155 -16.83 7.62 31.02
N VAL A 156 -16.44 8.70 30.34
CA VAL A 156 -16.22 10.03 30.95
C VAL A 156 -17.54 10.60 31.47
N ALA A 157 -18.62 10.51 30.69
CA ALA A 157 -19.94 10.97 31.11
C ALA A 157 -20.42 10.22 32.37
N ALA A 158 -20.33 8.88 32.38
CA ALA A 158 -20.70 8.09 33.56
C ALA A 158 -19.90 8.47 34.81
N THR A 159 -18.60 8.74 34.65
CA THR A 159 -17.71 9.18 35.74
C THR A 159 -18.10 10.57 36.27
N LEU A 160 -18.42 11.51 35.37
CA LEU A 160 -18.86 12.85 35.75
C LEU A 160 -20.24 12.83 36.42
N LEU A 161 -21.19 12.04 35.92
CA LEU A 161 -22.51 11.90 36.55
C LEU A 161 -22.39 11.32 37.97
N PHE A 162 -21.49 10.35 38.18
CA PHE A 162 -21.18 9.85 39.51
C PHE A 162 -20.56 10.93 40.40
N TRP A 163 -19.58 11.68 39.88
CA TRP A 163 -18.86 12.70 40.66
C TRP A 163 -19.72 13.90 41.04
N ILE A 164 -20.66 14.32 40.18
CA ILE A 164 -21.59 15.43 40.43
C ILE A 164 -22.75 15.00 41.38
N GLY A 165 -22.93 13.69 41.60
CA GLY A 165 -23.93 13.19 42.55
C GLY A 165 -25.37 13.45 42.10
N VAL A 166 -25.62 13.48 40.79
CA VAL A 166 -26.97 13.74 40.24
C VAL A 166 -27.79 12.44 40.27
N GLY A 167 -28.89 12.42 41.01
CA GLY A 167 -29.80 11.26 41.09
C GLY A 167 -29.27 10.09 41.95
N PRO A 168 -29.79 8.85 41.81
CA PRO A 168 -29.52 7.73 42.73
C PRO A 168 -28.04 7.26 42.78
N PHE A 169 -27.15 7.90 42.01
CA PHE A 169 -25.73 7.57 41.89
C PHE A 169 -24.86 8.07 43.05
N GLY A 170 -25.34 9.00 43.88
CA GLY A 170 -24.63 9.44 45.10
C GLY A 170 -24.52 8.35 46.18
N SER A 171 -25.29 7.26 46.07
CA SER A 171 -25.28 6.13 47.01
C SER A 171 -24.43 4.94 46.55
N VAL A 172 -23.76 5.05 45.39
CA VAL A 172 -22.99 3.95 44.80
C VAL A 172 -21.54 3.97 45.34
N PRO A 173 -20.99 2.83 45.80
CA PRO A 173 -19.60 2.79 46.22
C PRO A 173 -18.64 2.99 45.04
N GLY A 174 -17.58 3.78 45.22
CA GLY A 174 -16.64 4.13 44.13
C GLY A 174 -15.95 2.94 43.46
N SER A 175 -15.86 1.79 44.13
CA SER A 175 -15.38 0.52 43.55
C SER A 175 -16.28 -0.01 42.44
N ALA A 176 -17.59 0.24 42.50
CA ALA A 176 -18.53 -0.15 41.45
C ALA A 176 -18.32 0.68 40.17
N VAL A 177 -17.94 1.95 40.31
CA VAL A 177 -17.60 2.83 39.18
C VAL A 177 -16.29 2.39 38.53
N ALA A 178 -15.27 2.08 39.33
CA ALA A 178 -13.99 1.55 38.84
C ALA A 178 -14.17 0.22 38.10
N LEU A 179 -15.01 -0.68 38.62
CA LEU A 179 -15.38 -1.94 37.97
C LEU A 179 -16.12 -1.72 36.64
N GLY A 180 -17.00 -0.73 36.58
CA GLY A 180 -17.69 -0.35 35.33
C GLY A 180 -16.73 0.12 34.25
N ILE A 181 -15.77 0.97 34.60
CA ILE A 181 -14.73 1.46 33.67
C ILE A 181 -13.84 0.30 33.20
N ALA A 182 -13.38 -0.55 34.14
CA ALA A 182 -12.58 -1.73 33.82
C ALA A 182 -13.33 -2.72 32.93
N ALA A 183 -14.63 -2.93 33.16
CA ALA A 183 -15.49 -3.78 32.34
C ALA A 183 -15.68 -3.19 30.93
N ALA A 184 -15.87 -1.87 30.79
CA ALA A 184 -15.97 -1.23 29.47
C ALA A 184 -14.68 -1.37 28.65
N PHE A 185 -13.51 -1.14 29.27
CA PHE A 185 -12.20 -1.39 28.65
C PHE A 185 -12.01 -2.87 28.31
N GLY A 186 -12.41 -3.77 29.21
CA GLY A 186 -12.37 -5.21 29.02
C GLY A 186 -13.22 -5.66 27.84
N LEU A 187 -14.45 -5.14 27.71
CA LEU A 187 -15.37 -5.43 26.61
C LEU A 187 -14.87 -4.87 25.27
N ALA A 188 -14.27 -3.67 25.26
CA ALA A 188 -13.63 -3.12 24.07
C ALA A 188 -12.43 -3.96 23.61
N SER A 189 -11.58 -4.38 24.55
CA SER A 189 -10.45 -5.27 24.30
C SER A 189 -10.93 -6.64 23.80
N LEU A 190 -11.98 -7.19 24.42
CA LEU A 190 -12.58 -8.46 24.03
C LEU A 190 -13.21 -8.38 22.63
N ALA A 191 -13.91 -7.29 22.31
CA ALA A 191 -14.42 -7.05 20.97
C ALA A 191 -13.30 -6.93 19.93
N HIS A 192 -12.15 -6.36 20.30
CA HIS A 192 -10.97 -6.27 19.45
C HIS A 192 -10.29 -7.63 19.21
N LEU A 193 -10.40 -8.56 20.17
CA LEU A 193 -9.85 -9.92 20.09
C LEU A 193 -10.81 -10.92 19.44
N TYR A 194 -12.13 -10.77 19.63
CA TYR A 194 -13.16 -11.70 19.16
C TYR A 194 -13.78 -11.34 17.82
N LEU A 195 -13.69 -10.08 17.36
CA LEU A 195 -13.94 -9.80 15.96
C LEU A 195 -12.69 -10.27 15.21
N PRO A 196 -12.76 -11.42 14.54
CA PRO A 196 -11.57 -12.07 14.01
C PRO A 196 -10.79 -11.10 13.14
N ASN A 197 -9.48 -11.01 13.38
CA ASN A 197 -8.50 -10.67 12.34
C ASN A 197 -8.40 -11.83 11.31
N GLY A 198 -9.55 -12.40 10.95
CA GLY A 198 -9.71 -13.58 10.15
C GLY A 198 -10.32 -13.17 8.83
N ILE A 199 -9.43 -12.98 7.86
CA ILE A 199 -9.63 -13.79 6.67
C ILE A 199 -9.45 -15.22 7.17
N ASP A 200 -10.57 -15.90 7.36
CA ASP A 200 -10.55 -17.34 7.54
C ASP A 200 -9.85 -17.89 6.29
N ALA A 201 -8.63 -18.39 6.48
CA ALA A 201 -7.98 -19.32 5.55
C ALA A 201 -8.67 -20.68 5.65
N SER A 202 -10.01 -20.70 5.51
CA SER A 202 -10.81 -21.91 5.46
C SER A 202 -11.03 -22.28 4.00
N GLY A 203 -10.25 -23.24 3.54
CA GLY A 203 -10.52 -24.00 2.32
C GLY A 203 -9.32 -24.12 1.40
N HIS A 204 -8.45 -25.11 1.64
CA HIS A 204 -8.47 -26.34 0.85
C HIS A 204 -7.38 -27.32 1.32
N GLU A 205 -7.51 -27.85 2.55
CA GLU A 205 -6.96 -29.17 2.84
C GLU A 205 -8.02 -30.21 2.45
N SER A 206 -7.99 -30.67 1.19
CA SER A 206 -8.54 -31.98 0.88
C SER A 206 -7.80 -32.63 -0.30
N ASN A 207 -7.09 -33.70 0.05
CA ASN A 207 -6.95 -34.94 -0.71
C ASN A 207 -6.08 -34.94 -1.99
N TRP A 208 -4.81 -35.32 -1.83
CA TRP A 208 -4.08 -36.10 -2.85
C TRP A 208 -3.37 -37.29 -2.19
N ARG A 209 -4.09 -38.41 -2.16
CA ARG A 209 -3.51 -39.75 -2.31
C ARG A 209 -3.74 -40.21 -3.74
#